data_AF-A0A4Z2EEY2-F1
#
_entry.id   AF-A0A4Z2EEY2-F1
#
_cell.length_a   1.000
_cell.length_b   1.000
_cell.length_c   1.000
_cell.angle_alpha   90.00
_cell.angle_beta   90.00
_cell.angle_gamma   90.00
#
_symmetry.space_group_name_H-M   'P 1'
#
loop_
_entity.id
_entity.type
_entity.pdbx_description
1 polymer ?
#
loop_
_entity_poly.entity_id
_entity_poly.type
_entity_poly.pdbx_seq_one_letter_code
_entity_poly.pdbx_strand_id
1 'polypeptide(L)'
;MEETCVFAPLSDLCVLRLHLSLSPQPGVCVSLVNPQPCNGQFSTTVEVRQGDSGDSIIRRLAKVNRLIKDLSRVKLMRYEDPVWGPRRVPVLGLEEQGKLPVNNKALFDVDLQQNRVTLADNGLTVDIGNSLVYMDMNKNYVSHGNTAAVWVKPLQRDHLNVSVF
;
A
#
# COMPACT_ATOMS: atom_id res chain seq x y z
N MET A 1 6.81 -46.46 9.24
CA MET A 1 7.24 -45.43 8.26
C MET A 1 6.90 -44.11 8.90
N GLU A 2 7.91 -43.48 9.49
CA GLU A 2 7.81 -42.16 10.10
C GLU A 2 7.62 -41.14 8.98
N GLU A 3 6.52 -40.40 9.02
CA GLU A 3 6.39 -39.17 8.24
C GLU A 3 6.57 -37.99 9.19
N THR A 4 7.77 -37.43 9.12
CA THR A 4 8.15 -36.16 9.72
C THR A 4 7.22 -35.05 9.24
N CYS A 5 6.40 -34.52 10.15
CA CYS A 5 5.71 -33.25 9.96
C CYS A 5 6.75 -32.12 9.90
N VAL A 6 7.15 -31.76 8.69
CA VAL A 6 7.96 -30.56 8.43
C VAL A 6 7.10 -29.36 8.76
N PHE A 7 7.51 -28.59 9.78
CA PHE A 7 6.97 -27.27 10.08
C PHE A 7 7.13 -26.37 8.85
N ALA A 8 6.04 -26.15 8.11
CA ALA A 8 5.99 -25.11 7.09
C ALA A 8 6.02 -23.72 7.78
N PRO A 9 6.79 -22.75 7.25
CA PRO A 9 6.93 -21.43 7.87
C PRO A 9 5.61 -20.64 7.84
N LEU A 10 5.39 -19.87 8.92
CA LEU A 10 4.25 -19.00 9.21
C LEU A 10 4.04 -17.86 8.19
N SER A 11 3.78 -18.17 6.92
CA SER A 11 3.30 -17.20 5.91
C SER A 11 1.87 -17.46 5.42
N ASP A 12 1.27 -18.60 5.76
CA ASP A 12 -0.09 -18.99 5.36
C ASP A 12 -1.19 -18.56 6.35
N LEU A 13 -1.08 -17.34 6.90
CA LEU A 13 -2.11 -16.81 7.79
C LEU A 13 -3.31 -16.26 6.99
N CYS A 14 -3.98 -17.13 6.23
CA CYS A 14 -5.29 -16.83 5.64
C CYS A 14 -6.38 -17.86 6.02
N VAL A 15 -6.08 -18.83 6.88
CA VAL A 15 -7.03 -19.94 7.18
C VAL A 15 -7.46 -19.93 8.64
N LEU A 16 -8.45 -19.09 8.96
CA LEU A 16 -9.28 -19.28 10.15
C LEU A 16 -10.72 -18.84 9.85
N ARG A 17 -11.43 -19.66 9.05
CA ARG A 17 -12.90 -19.62 9.03
C ARG A 17 -13.53 -20.96 8.63
N LEU A 18 -14.45 -21.38 9.50
CA LEU A 18 -15.37 -22.53 9.50
C LEU A 18 -15.63 -23.26 8.16
N HIS A 19 -15.68 -24.60 8.23
CA HIS A 19 -15.91 -25.59 7.16
C HIS A 19 -17.22 -25.41 6.34
N LEU A 20 -17.26 -24.39 5.49
CA LEU A 20 -18.11 -24.34 4.31
C LEU A 20 -17.16 -24.19 3.12
N SER A 21 -16.92 -25.27 2.37
CA SER A 21 -16.01 -25.27 1.23
C SER A 21 -16.65 -24.53 0.03
N LEU A 22 -16.78 -23.21 0.14
CA LEU A 22 -16.78 -22.36 -1.04
C LEU A 22 -15.32 -22.30 -1.48
N SER A 23 -14.97 -22.88 -2.63
CA SER A 23 -13.66 -22.65 -3.22
C SER A 23 -13.56 -21.16 -3.58
N PRO A 24 -12.73 -20.35 -2.89
CA PRO A 24 -12.50 -18.99 -3.34
C PRO A 24 -11.91 -19.05 -4.75
N GLN A 25 -12.30 -18.11 -5.62
CA GLN A 25 -11.66 -18.00 -6.93
C GLN A 25 -10.14 -17.95 -6.74
N PRO A 26 -9.36 -18.75 -7.48
CA PRO A 26 -7.92 -18.78 -7.34
C PRO A 26 -7.35 -17.40 -7.68
N GLY A 27 -6.38 -16.96 -6.89
CA GLY A 27 -5.76 -15.65 -7.02
C GLY A 27 -4.32 -15.67 -6.51
N VAL A 28 -3.59 -14.61 -6.83
CA VAL A 28 -2.18 -14.45 -6.45
C VAL A 28 -2.07 -13.39 -5.36
N CYS A 29 -1.34 -13.70 -4.29
CA CYS A 29 -1.09 -12.77 -3.19
C CYS A 29 -0.07 -11.71 -3.61
N VAL A 30 -0.44 -10.44 -3.50
CA VAL A 30 0.41 -9.29 -3.79
C VAL A 30 0.60 -8.45 -2.52
N SER A 31 1.84 -8.03 -2.25
CA SER A 31 2.15 -7.16 -1.12
C SER A 31 1.88 -5.69 -1.47
N LEU A 32 0.96 -5.05 -0.78
CA LEU A 32 0.70 -3.61 -0.92
C LEU A 32 1.51 -2.86 0.14
N VAL A 33 2.44 -2.04 -0.31
CA VAL A 33 3.36 -1.27 0.54
C VAL A 33 2.94 0.19 0.57
N ASN A 34 2.87 0.76 1.77
CA ASN A 34 2.72 2.19 1.97
C ASN A 34 4.09 2.83 2.27
N PRO A 35 4.56 3.73 1.40
CA PRO A 35 5.85 4.39 1.54
C PRO A 35 5.77 5.68 2.37
N GLN A 36 4.57 6.08 2.81
CA GLN A 36 4.37 7.38 3.46
C GLN A 36 5.03 7.41 4.85
N PRO A 37 5.90 8.39 5.13
CA PRO A 37 6.51 8.53 6.44
C PRO A 37 5.43 8.82 7.50
N CYS A 38 5.70 8.44 8.75
CA CYS A 38 4.82 8.69 9.90
C CYS A 38 3.41 8.06 9.80
N ASN A 39 3.17 7.18 8.83
CA ASN A 39 1.93 6.40 8.74
C ASN A 39 2.12 5.04 9.41
N GLY A 40 1.24 4.68 10.35
CA GLY A 40 1.25 3.36 11.00
C GLY A 40 0.83 2.21 10.06
N GLN A 41 0.41 2.54 8.85
CA GLN A 41 0.11 1.59 7.79
C GLN A 41 1.39 1.28 7.03
N PHE A 42 1.95 0.09 7.19
CA PHE A 42 3.18 -0.34 6.50
C PHE A 42 2.84 -1.16 5.24
N SER A 43 2.88 -2.49 5.34
CA SER A 43 2.55 -3.41 4.27
C SER A 43 1.31 -4.23 4.59
N THR A 44 0.52 -4.57 3.58
CA THR A 44 -0.65 -5.44 3.71
C THR A 44 -0.72 -6.35 2.50
N THR A 45 -0.93 -7.64 2.72
CA THR A 45 -1.10 -8.60 1.63
C THR A 45 -2.55 -8.63 1.16
N VAL A 46 -2.76 -8.57 -0.15
CA VAL A 46 -4.08 -8.65 -0.77
C VAL A 46 -4.02 -9.68 -1.89
N GLU A 47 -5.02 -10.57 -1.95
CA GLU A 47 -5.20 -11.47 -3.08
C GLU A 47 -5.67 -10.68 -4.30
N VAL A 48 -5.04 -10.87 -5.46
CA VAL A 48 -5.47 -10.35 -6.76
C VAL A 48 -6.06 -11.49 -7.57
N ARG A 49 -7.23 -11.27 -8.16
CA ARG A 49 -7.96 -12.26 -8.97
C ARG A 49 -8.03 -11.82 -10.42
N GLN A 50 -8.32 -12.79 -11.29
CA GLN A 50 -8.50 -12.56 -12.71
C GLN A 50 -9.57 -11.50 -12.98
N GLY A 51 -9.20 -10.44 -13.71
CA GLY A 51 -10.10 -9.36 -14.07
C GLY A 51 -10.42 -8.39 -12.93
N ASP A 52 -9.70 -8.45 -11.81
CA ASP A 52 -9.79 -7.41 -10.79
C ASP A 52 -9.40 -6.05 -11.40
N SER A 53 -10.05 -4.97 -10.97
CA SER A 53 -9.68 -3.60 -11.32
C SER A 53 -8.96 -2.92 -10.16
N GLY A 54 -8.32 -1.77 -10.42
CA GLY A 54 -7.69 -0.97 -9.36
C GLY A 54 -8.66 -0.64 -8.22
N ASP A 55 -9.90 -0.28 -8.53
CA ASP A 55 -10.95 -0.03 -7.53
C ASP A 55 -11.29 -1.28 -6.70
N SER A 56 -11.34 -2.46 -7.33
CA SER A 56 -11.60 -3.72 -6.64
C SER A 56 -10.50 -4.06 -5.63
N ILE A 57 -9.24 -3.80 -5.99
CA ILE A 57 -8.09 -3.97 -5.09
C ILE A 57 -8.15 -2.98 -3.93
N ILE A 58 -8.41 -1.69 -4.20
CA ILE A 58 -8.52 -0.65 -3.16
C ILE A 58 -9.65 -0.99 -2.17
N ARG A 59 -10.80 -1.46 -2.65
CA ARG A 59 -11.89 -1.92 -1.78
C ARG A 59 -11.49 -3.11 -0.92
N ARG A 60 -10.68 -4.04 -1.46
CA ARG A 60 -10.19 -5.21 -0.71
C ARG A 60 -9.17 -4.78 0.34
N LEU A 61 -8.27 -3.88 -0.01
CA LEU A 61 -7.32 -3.26 0.91
C LEU A 61 -8.04 -2.59 2.09
N ALA A 62 -9.07 -1.77 1.84
CA ALA A 62 -9.81 -1.09 2.91
C ALA A 62 -10.60 -2.04 3.83
N LYS A 63 -10.96 -3.25 3.35
CA LYS A 63 -11.56 -4.28 4.21
C LYS A 63 -10.56 -4.85 5.21
N VAL A 64 -9.31 -5.02 4.79
CA VAL A 64 -8.22 -5.53 5.64
C VAL A 64 -7.69 -4.43 6.54
N ASN A 65 -7.48 -3.23 5.99
CA ASN A 65 -6.96 -2.07 6.67
C ASN A 65 -8.06 -1.02 6.92
N ARG A 66 -8.70 -1.13 8.10
CA ARG A 66 -9.83 -0.27 8.52
C ARG A 66 -9.45 1.19 8.78
N LEU A 67 -8.17 1.53 8.72
CA LEU A 67 -7.70 2.91 8.89
C LEU A 67 -7.96 3.76 7.63
N ILE A 68 -8.12 3.12 6.48
CA ILE A 68 -8.48 3.76 5.21
C ILE A 68 -9.99 4.00 5.21
N LYS A 69 -10.40 5.25 5.43
CA LYS A 69 -11.82 5.65 5.42
C LYS A 69 -12.32 6.02 4.02
N ASP A 70 -11.52 6.79 3.30
CA ASP A 70 -11.88 7.36 2.01
C ASP A 70 -11.16 6.65 0.86
N LEU A 71 -11.87 5.78 0.14
CA LEU A 71 -11.28 5.02 -0.99
C LEU A 71 -10.83 5.91 -2.15
N SER A 72 -11.50 7.04 -2.37
CA SER A 72 -11.19 8.00 -3.44
C SER A 72 -9.86 8.72 -3.24
N ARG A 73 -9.32 8.69 -2.01
CA ARG A 73 -8.04 9.33 -1.66
C ARG A 73 -6.88 8.35 -1.78
N VAL A 74 -7.14 7.07 -1.98
CA VAL A 74 -6.09 6.07 -2.16
C VAL A 74 -5.63 6.06 -3.61
N LYS A 75 -4.34 6.33 -3.80
CA LYS A 75 -3.68 6.22 -5.10
C LYS A 75 -2.94 4.89 -5.17
N LEU A 76 -3.33 4.04 -6.12
CA LEU A 76 -2.62 2.79 -6.41
C LEU A 76 -1.50 3.06 -7.42
N MET A 77 -0.33 2.51 -7.15
CA MET A 77 0.88 2.67 -7.95
C MET A 77 1.61 1.33 -8.07
N ARG A 78 2.36 1.20 -9.15
CA ARG A 78 3.30 0.11 -9.37
C ARG A 78 4.72 0.65 -9.39
N TYR A 79 5.70 -0.22 -9.15
CA TYR A 79 7.08 0.15 -9.41
C TYR A 79 7.32 0.25 -10.92
N GLU A 80 8.20 1.17 -11.31
CA GLU A 80 8.69 1.24 -12.69
C GLU A 80 9.43 -0.05 -13.05
N ASP A 81 10.30 -0.50 -12.14
CA ASP A 81 11.00 -1.79 -12.21
C ASP A 81 10.42 -2.79 -11.20
N PRO A 82 9.83 -3.92 -11.63
CA PRO A 82 9.20 -4.89 -10.71
C PRO A 82 10.19 -5.61 -9.80
N VAL A 83 11.46 -5.78 -10.22
CA VAL A 83 12.49 -6.51 -9.46
C VAL A 83 13.30 -5.59 -8.54
N TRP A 84 13.75 -4.45 -9.07
CA TRP A 84 14.64 -3.53 -8.36
C TRP A 84 13.90 -2.38 -7.67
N GLY A 85 12.68 -2.06 -8.10
CA GLY A 85 11.88 -0.97 -7.55
C GLY A 85 11.70 -1.04 -6.02
N PRO A 86 11.23 -2.16 -5.46
CA PRO A 86 11.07 -2.31 -4.00
C PRO A 86 12.36 -2.20 -3.19
N ARG A 87 13.52 -2.41 -3.83
CA ARG A 87 14.85 -2.36 -3.17
C ARG A 87 15.46 -0.97 -3.15
N ARG A 88 14.86 0.00 -3.84
CA ARG A 88 15.36 1.39 -3.85
C ARG A 88 15.12 2.02 -2.48
N VAL A 89 16.16 2.70 -1.98
CA VAL A 89 16.07 3.44 -0.73
C VAL A 89 15.05 4.57 -0.88
N PRO A 90 14.00 4.65 -0.03
CA PRO A 90 13.03 5.73 -0.10
C PRO A 90 13.68 7.06 0.30
N VAL A 91 13.42 8.10 -0.51
CA VAL A 91 13.85 9.46 -0.22
C VAL A 91 12.65 10.23 0.35
N LEU A 92 12.83 10.84 1.52
CA LEU A 92 11.78 11.61 2.19
C LEU A 92 11.34 12.79 1.30
N GLY A 93 10.04 12.94 1.09
CA GLY A 93 9.45 13.98 0.26
C GLY A 93 9.42 13.66 -1.25
N LEU A 94 10.01 12.54 -1.67
CA LEU A 94 9.97 12.03 -3.04
C LEU A 94 9.40 10.60 -3.09
N GLU A 95 8.30 10.37 -2.37
CA GLU A 95 7.69 9.05 -2.23
C GLU A 95 7.18 8.52 -3.58
N GLU A 96 6.83 9.38 -4.53
CA GLU A 96 6.34 9.01 -5.87
C GLU A 96 7.46 8.64 -6.86
N GLN A 97 8.74 8.87 -6.51
CA GLN A 97 9.83 8.63 -7.45
C GLN A 97 10.03 7.13 -7.76
N GLY A 98 10.20 6.80 -9.04
CA GLY A 98 10.37 5.42 -9.51
C GLY A 98 9.10 4.57 -9.44
N LYS A 99 7.93 5.22 -9.35
CA LYS A 99 6.62 4.59 -9.29
C LYS A 99 5.71 5.19 -10.35
N LEU A 100 4.86 4.35 -10.92
CA LEU A 100 3.90 4.73 -11.94
C LEU A 100 2.48 4.54 -11.40
N PRO A 101 1.59 5.53 -11.56
CA PRO A 101 0.20 5.38 -11.16
C PRO A 101 -0.47 4.27 -11.96
N VAL A 102 -1.28 3.46 -11.28
CA VAL A 102 -2.14 2.47 -11.92
C VAL A 102 -3.49 3.12 -12.18
N ASN A 103 -3.96 3.03 -13.41
CA ASN A 103 -5.29 3.51 -13.78
C ASN A 103 -6.37 2.66 -13.10
N ASN A 104 -7.42 3.29 -12.57
CA ASN A 104 -8.50 2.58 -11.91
C ASN A 104 -9.26 1.63 -12.85
N LYS A 105 -9.28 1.95 -14.15
CA LYS A 105 -9.88 1.13 -15.21
C LYS A 105 -8.97 0.01 -15.71
N ALA A 106 -7.71 -0.01 -15.32
CA ALA A 106 -6.80 -1.09 -15.72
C ALA A 106 -7.23 -2.40 -15.08
N LEU A 107 -7.07 -3.49 -15.85
CA LEU A 107 -7.47 -4.83 -15.44
C LEU A 107 -6.22 -5.65 -15.08
N PHE A 108 -6.32 -6.39 -13.98
CA PHE A 108 -5.29 -7.30 -13.54
C PHE A 108 -5.54 -8.69 -14.12
N ASP A 109 -4.55 -9.20 -14.83
CA ASP A 109 -4.52 -10.54 -15.43
C ASP A 109 -3.57 -11.42 -14.62
N VAL A 110 -4.05 -12.59 -14.20
CA VAL A 110 -3.39 -13.43 -13.20
C VAL A 110 -3.06 -14.78 -13.84
N ASP A 111 -1.77 -15.07 -13.94
CA ASP A 111 -1.26 -16.36 -14.35
C ASP A 111 -0.98 -17.22 -13.11
N LEU A 112 -1.89 -18.16 -12.83
CA LEU A 112 -1.80 -19.07 -11.69
C LEU A 112 -0.69 -20.11 -11.83
N GLN A 113 -0.28 -20.46 -13.05
CA GLN A 113 0.78 -21.44 -13.29
C GLN A 113 2.14 -20.85 -12.93
N GLN A 114 2.33 -19.58 -13.27
CA GLN A 114 3.58 -18.85 -13.02
C GLN A 114 3.56 -18.01 -11.73
N ASN A 115 2.42 -17.97 -11.03
CA ASN A 115 2.18 -17.11 -9.87
C ASN A 115 2.54 -15.64 -10.16
N ARG A 116 2.15 -15.17 -11.34
CA ARG A 116 2.50 -13.84 -11.87
C ARG A 116 1.24 -13.03 -12.09
N VAL A 117 1.32 -11.74 -11.84
CA VAL A 117 0.25 -10.78 -12.09
C VAL A 117 0.73 -9.78 -13.11
N THR A 118 -0.07 -9.57 -14.15
CA THR A 118 0.17 -8.54 -15.17
C THR A 118 -0.97 -7.54 -15.15
N LEU A 119 -0.67 -6.31 -15.54
CA LEU A 119 -1.61 -5.21 -15.64
C LEU A 119 -1.85 -4.91 -17.12
N ALA A 120 -3.10 -5.02 -17.55
CA ALA A 120 -3.53 -4.59 -18.87
C ALA A 120 -4.07 -3.15 -18.78
N ASP A 121 -3.33 -2.19 -19.34
CA ASP A 121 -3.74 -0.78 -19.42
C ASP A 121 -3.62 -0.29 -20.88
N ASN A 122 -4.74 0.18 -21.43
CA ASN A 122 -4.83 0.72 -22.80
C ASN A 122 -4.22 -0.15 -23.91
N GLY A 123 -4.30 -1.48 -23.77
CA GLY A 123 -3.75 -2.45 -24.74
C GLY A 123 -2.29 -2.84 -24.53
N LEU A 124 -1.62 -2.27 -23.52
CA LEU A 124 -0.30 -2.68 -23.08
C LEU A 124 -0.42 -3.59 -21.85
N THR A 125 0.28 -4.72 -21.88
CA THR A 125 0.41 -5.61 -20.74
C THR A 125 1.77 -5.40 -20.08
N VAL A 126 1.75 -5.11 -18.78
CA VAL A 126 2.97 -4.83 -18.00
C VAL A 126 2.99 -5.70 -16.76
N ASP A 127 4.14 -6.31 -16.47
CA ASP A 127 4.33 -7.06 -15.24
C ASP A 127 4.42 -6.12 -14.03
N ILE A 128 3.63 -6.39 -12.99
CA ILE A 128 3.65 -5.62 -11.75
C ILE A 128 4.61 -6.21 -10.70
N GLY A 129 5.03 -7.47 -10.88
CA GLY A 129 5.76 -8.24 -9.88
C GLY A 129 4.94 -8.59 -8.64
N ASN A 130 5.61 -8.80 -7.51
CA ASN A 130 4.99 -9.29 -6.27
C ASN A 130 4.53 -8.17 -5.33
N SER A 131 4.77 -6.90 -5.67
CA SER A 131 4.51 -5.78 -4.78
C SER A 131 3.93 -4.57 -5.51
N LEU A 132 2.88 -4.01 -4.93
CA LEU A 132 2.26 -2.75 -5.34
C LEU A 132 2.45 -1.70 -4.26
N VAL A 133 2.27 -0.44 -4.63
CA VAL A 133 2.37 0.69 -3.72
C VAL A 133 1.01 1.34 -3.61
N TYR A 134 0.57 1.63 -2.40
CA TYR A 134 -0.59 2.49 -2.18
C TYR A 134 -0.18 3.72 -1.37
N MET A 135 -0.80 4.85 -1.66
CA MET A 135 -0.65 6.06 -0.86
C MET A 135 -2.01 6.65 -0.55
N ASP A 136 -2.20 7.04 0.71
CA ASP A 136 -3.37 7.81 1.11
C ASP A 136 -3.08 9.30 0.91
N MET A 137 -3.83 9.95 0.01
CA MET A 137 -3.71 11.39 -0.27
C MET A 137 -4.24 12.27 0.86
N ASN A 138 -4.47 11.71 2.06
CA ASN A 138 -4.66 12.48 3.27
C ASN A 138 -3.37 13.24 3.65
N LYS A 139 -3.27 14.48 3.17
CA LYS A 139 -2.16 15.44 3.40
C LYS A 139 -2.05 15.94 4.86
N ASN A 140 -2.23 15.06 5.85
CA ASN A 140 -1.83 15.37 7.22
C ASN A 140 -0.33 15.13 7.43
N TYR A 141 0.37 14.61 6.42
CA TYR A 141 1.83 14.56 6.38
C TYR A 141 2.37 15.89 5.87
N VAL A 142 2.88 16.70 6.80
CA VAL A 142 3.74 17.83 6.46
C VAL A 142 5.08 17.23 6.02
N SER A 143 5.24 16.99 4.72
CA SER A 143 6.58 16.82 4.16
C SER A 143 7.28 18.17 4.29
N HIS A 144 8.10 18.32 5.31
CA HIS A 144 9.04 19.44 5.42
C HIS A 144 10.10 19.29 4.31
N GLY A 145 9.71 19.64 3.09
CA GLY A 145 10.56 19.66 1.90
C GLY A 145 10.48 21.02 1.23
N ASN A 146 11.31 21.94 1.70
CA ASN A 146 11.68 23.24 1.12
C ASN A 146 10.63 24.36 1.07
N THR A 147 10.62 25.21 2.12
CA THR A 147 10.72 26.68 2.01
C THR A 147 11.10 27.28 3.37
N ALA A 148 12.23 28.01 3.37
CA ALA A 148 12.70 28.99 4.35
C ALA A 148 12.90 28.55 5.82
N ALA A 149 14.10 28.85 6.33
CA ALA A 149 14.34 29.03 7.76
C ALA A 149 13.32 30.04 8.32
N VAL A 150 12.23 29.55 8.89
CA VAL A 150 11.37 30.35 9.76
C VAL A 150 12.06 30.36 11.11
N TRP A 151 12.68 31.50 11.43
CA TRP A 151 13.06 31.82 12.79
C TRP A 151 11.83 31.63 13.67
N VAL A 152 11.88 30.63 14.56
CA VAL A 152 10.92 30.51 15.64
C VAL A 152 11.09 31.79 16.47
N LYS A 153 10.17 32.76 16.33
CA LYS A 153 10.14 33.90 17.24
C LYS A 153 9.96 33.31 18.65
N PRO A 154 10.85 33.63 19.60
CA PRO A 154 10.73 33.11 20.95
C PRO A 154 9.38 33.54 21.53
N LEU A 155 8.73 32.56 22.16
CA LEU A 155 7.53 32.65 22.97
C LEU A 155 7.56 33.94 23.81
N GLN A 156 6.82 34.97 23.39
CA GLN A 156 6.59 36.13 24.25
C GLN A 156 5.74 35.64 25.41
N ARG A 157 6.35 35.52 26.59
CA ARG A 157 5.64 35.33 27.85
C ARG A 157 4.78 36.57 28.05
N ASP A 158 3.49 36.46 27.78
CA ASP A 158 2.55 37.49 28.18
C ASP A 158 2.59 37.64 29.69
N HIS A 159 2.94 38.85 30.10
CA HIS A 159 3.00 39.26 31.48
C HIS A 159 1.62 39.13 32.14
N LEU A 160 1.62 38.46 33.30
CA LEU A 160 0.54 38.51 34.28
C LEU A 160 0.13 39.98 34.51
N ASN A 161 -1.09 40.32 34.11
CA ASN A 161 -1.73 41.55 34.52
C ASN A 161 -2.49 41.24 35.82
N VAL A 162 -1.83 41.46 36.96
CA VAL A 162 -2.49 41.55 38.26
C VAL A 162 -2.98 42.98 38.39
N SER A 163 -4.27 43.19 38.15
CA SER A 163 -4.94 44.45 38.47
C SER A 163 -4.99 44.62 39.99
N VAL A 164 -4.35 45.67 40.48
CA VAL A 164 -4.60 46.24 41.81
C VAL A 164 -5.62 47.36 41.62
N PHE A 165 -6.80 47.20 42.21
CA PHE A 165 -7.69 48.27 42.65
C PHE A 165 -8.30 47.84 43.98
#